data_AF-A0A3M1M5E1-F1
#
_entry.id   AF-A0A3M1M5E1-F1
#
_cell.length_a   1.000
_cell.length_b   1.000
_cell.length_c   1.000
_cell.angle_alpha   90.00
_cell.angle_beta   90.00
_cell.angle_gamma   90.00
#
_symmetry.space_group_name_H-M   'P 1'
#
loop_
_entity.id
_entity.type
_entity.pdbx_description
1 polymer ?
#
loop_
_entity_poly.entity_id
_entity_poly.type
_entity_poly.pdbx_seq_one_letter_code
_entity_poly.pdbx_strand_id
1 'polypeptide(L)' 'RTALYRRVQQRIMEEAWILPIRDYVNLNVADARLQGLRYDARGWFPWLVDLEWAPSASR' A
#
# COMPACT_ATOMS: atom_id res chain seq x y z
N ARG A 1 8.61 17.57 16.40
CA ARG A 1 8.66 16.10 16.22
C ARG A 1 9.49 15.70 15.00
N THR A 2 9.21 16.24 13.81
CA THR A 2 9.96 15.97 12.56
C THR A 2 11.49 16.14 12.68
N ALA A 3 11.95 17.20 13.35
CA ALA A 3 13.38 17.44 13.56
C ALA A 3 14.08 16.35 14.39
N LEU A 4 13.38 15.75 15.36
CA LEU A 4 13.91 14.67 16.19
C LEU A 4 14.06 13.38 15.38
N TYR A 5 13.03 13.00 14.62
CA TYR A 5 13.07 11.82 13.75
C TYR A 5 14.17 11.93 12.70
N ARG A 6 14.34 13.12 12.10
CA ARG A 6 15.41 13.35 11.13
C ARG A 6 16.81 13.12 11.74
N ARG A 7 17.05 13.61 12.96
CA ARG A 7 18.33 13.42 13.65
C ARG A 7 18.62 11.95 13.93
N VAL A 8 17.60 11.18 14.33
CA VAL A 8 17.73 9.73 14.55
C VAL A 8 17.99 8.99 13.24
N GLN A 9 17.25 9.30 12.18
CA GLN A 9 17.45 8.70 10.86
C GLN A 9 18.86 8.96 10.33
N GLN A 10 19.37 10.19 10.46
CA GLN A 10 20.74 10.52 10.07
C GLN A 10 21.77 9.63 10.78
N ARG A 11 21.63 9.46 12.10
CA ARG A 11 22.56 8.64 12.88
C ARG A 11 22.53 7.16 12.45
N ILE A 12 21.36 6.61 12.15
CA ILE A 12 21.20 5.23 11.65
C ILE A 12 21.88 5.05 10.30
N MET A 13 21.77 6.05 9.41
CA MET A 13 22.39 6.02 8.09
C MET A 13 23.91 6.20 8.15
N GLU A 14 24.42 7.08 9.02
CA GLU A 14 25.86 7.28 9.26
C GLU A 14 26.56 5.99 9.72
N GLU A 15 25.91 5.23 10.60
CA GLU A 15 26.46 3.99 11.16
C GLU A 15 26.12 2.76 10.30
N ALA A 16 25.46 2.95 9.16
CA ALA A 16 25.04 1.90 8.23
C ALA A 16 24.28 0.72 8.87
N TRP A 17 23.54 0.97 9.96
CA TRP A 17 22.76 -0.08 10.64
C TRP A 17 21.61 -0.62 9.78
N ILE A 18 21.14 0.18 8.83
CA ILE A 18 20.11 -0.18 7.86
C ILE A 18 20.57 0.31 6.49
N LEU A 19 20.55 -0.57 5.50
CA LEU A 19 20.74 -0.23 4.09
C LEU A 19 19.39 -0.29 3.39
N PRO A 20 18.73 0.85 3.08
CA PRO A 20 17.48 0.83 2.32
C PRO A 20 17.77 0.40 0.88
N ILE A 21 17.20 -0.74 0.47
CA ILE A 21 17.40 -1.32 -0.87
C ILE A 21 16.30 -0.86 -1.83
N ARG A 22 15.06 -0.74 -1.35
CA ARG A 22 13.92 -0.34 -2.17
C ARG A 22 12.73 0.10 -1.32
N ASP A 23 11.89 0.91 -1.95
CA ASP A 23 10.55 1.22 -1.47
C ASP A 23 9.53 0.25 -2.08
N TYR A 24 8.72 -0.37 -1.24
CA TYR A 24 7.73 -1.34 -1.68
C TYR A 24 6.48 -0.63 -2.21
N VAL A 25 6.02 -1.06 -3.39
CA VAL A 25 4.73 -0.69 -3.95
C VAL A 25 3.88 -1.95 -4.12
N ASN A 26 2.57 -1.81 -3.91
CA ASN A 26 1.64 -2.90 -4.09
C ASN A 26 1.12 -2.90 -5.53
N LEU A 27 1.41 -3.96 -6.29
CA LEU A 27 0.91 -4.16 -7.65
C LEU A 27 -0.16 -5.24 -7.63
N ASN A 28 -1.42 -4.83 -7.74
CA ASN A 28 -2.57 -5.73 -7.70
C ASN A 28 -3.24 -5.81 -9.07
N VAL A 29 -3.68 -7.02 -9.43
CA VAL A 29 -4.51 -7.28 -10.61
C VAL A 29 -5.88 -7.73 -10.13
N ALA A 30 -6.93 -7.13 -10.66
CA ALA A 30 -8.31 -7.50 -10.38
C ALA A 30 -9.10 -7.66 -11.69
N ASP A 31 -10.15 -8.48 -11.67
CA ASP A 31 -11.08 -8.58 -12.79
C ASP A 31 -11.78 -7.23 -13.00
N ALA A 32 -11.87 -6.78 -14.25
CA ALA A 32 -12.49 -5.50 -14.61
C ALA A 32 -13.99 -5.41 -14.24
N ARG A 33 -14.63 -6.55 -13.95
CA ARG A 33 -16.02 -6.66 -13.54
C ARG A 33 -16.21 -6.54 -12.02
N LEU A 34 -15.12 -6.53 -11.23
CA LEU A 34 -15.20 -6.28 -9.79
C LEU A 34 -15.45 -4.80 -9.51
N GLN A 35 -16.43 -4.52 -8.67
CA GLN A 35 -16.75 -3.18 -8.17
C GLN A 35 -16.50 -3.12 -6.66
N GLY A 36 -16.34 -1.90 -6.13
CA GLY A 36 -16.14 -1.67 -4.69
C GLY A 36 -14.74 -1.98 -4.16
N LEU A 37 -13.76 -2.32 -5.02
CA LEU A 37 -12.39 -2.57 -4.59
C LEU A 37 -11.74 -1.30 -4.05
N ARG A 38 -11.40 -1.32 -2.76
CA ARG A 38 -10.77 -0.19 -2.04
C ARG A 38 -9.62 -0.69 -1.18
N TYR A 39 -8.65 0.19 -0.98
CA TYR A 39 -7.51 -0.03 -0.09
C TYR A 39 -7.51 1.04 1.00
N ASP A 40 -6.99 0.69 2.17
CA ASP A 40 -6.77 1.68 3.22
C ASP A 40 -5.57 2.59 2.88
N ALA A 41 -5.32 3.62 3.71
CA ALA A 41 -4.20 4.54 3.52
C ALA A 41 -2.80 3.87 3.61
N ARG A 42 -2.72 2.61 4.09
CA ARG A 42 -1.49 1.82 4.12
C ARG A 42 -1.33 1.00 2.84
N GLY A 43 -2.39 0.78 2.08
CA GLY A 43 -2.35 0.24 0.70
C GLY A 43 -2.02 -1.25 0.58
N TRP A 44 -1.78 -1.96 1.69
CA TRP A 44 -1.28 -3.33 1.66
C TRP A 44 -2.37 -4.39 1.44
N PHE A 45 -3.56 -4.21 2.03
CA PHE A 45 -4.65 -5.17 1.95
C PHE A 45 -5.94 -4.50 1.49
N PRO A 46 -6.68 -5.11 0.54
CA PRO A 46 -7.96 -4.58 0.10
C PRO A 46 -9.05 -4.81 1.15
N TRP A 47 -10.04 -3.92 1.19
CA TRP A 47 -11.29 -4.15 1.90
C TRP A 47 -12.20 -5.03 1.04
N LEU A 48 -12.56 -6.20 1.57
CA LEU A 48 -13.37 -7.19 0.85
C LEU A 48 -14.87 -7.04 1.11
N VAL A 49 -15.26 -6.27 2.13
CA VAL A 49 -16.66 -6.15 2.58
C VAL A 49 -17.57 -5.45 1.58
N ASP A 50 -17.00 -4.60 0.72
CA ASP A 50 -17.73 -3.84 -0.30
C ASP A 50 -17.58 -4.46 -1.71
N LEU A 51 -16.94 -5.64 -1.82
CA LEU A 51 -16.68 -6.24 -3.14
C LEU A 51 -17.92 -6.90 -3.69
N GLU A 52 -18.26 -6.52 -4.93
CA GLU A 52 -19.35 -7.11 -5.67
C GLU A 52 -19.00 -7.28 -7.15
N TRP A 53 -19.74 -8.18 -7.80
CA TRP A 53 -19.69 -8.35 -9.24
C TRP A 53 -20.59 -7.32 -9.92
N ALA A 54 -20.05 -6.60 -10.91
CA ALA A 54 -20.85 -5.79 -11.80
C ALA A 54 -22.02 -6.63 -12.34
N PRO A 55 -23.24 -6.06 -12.45
CA PRO A 55 -24.38 -6.79 -12.98
C PRO A 55 -24.02 -7.40 -14.33
N SER A 56 -24.13 -8.73 -14.44
CA SER A 56 -24.00 -9.37 -15.75
C SER A 56 -25.17 -8.90 -16.59
N ALA A 57 -24.92 -8.25 -17.73
CA ALA A 57 -25.97 -7.95 -18.69
C ALA A 57 -26.74 -9.25 -18.96
N SER A 58 -28.00 -9.28 -18.53
CA SER A 58 -28.90 -10.41 -18.77
C SER A 58 -28.97 -10.64 -20.27
N ARG A 59 -28.51 -11.81 -20.72
CA ARG A 59 -28.80 -12.30 -22.07
C ARG A 59 -30.30 -12.53 -22.24
#